data_AF-A0A6N3BWD9-F1
#
_entry.id   AF-A0A6N3BWD9-F1
#
_cell.length_a   1.000
_cell.length_b   1.000
_cell.length_c   1.000
_cell.angle_alpha   90.00
_cell.angle_beta   90.00
_cell.angle_gamma   90.00
#
_symmetry.space_group_name_H-M   'P 1'
#
loop_
_entity.id
_entity.type
_entity.pdbx_description
1 polymer ?
#
loop_
_entity_poly.entity_id
_entity_poly.type
_entity_poly.pdbx_seq_one_letter_code
_entity_poly.pdbx_strand_id
1 'polypeptide(L)'
;MFLMDDEVTGKIKCTLSNWTGVIYKIPRIQLGDLKSRPEMKQSGVYFLLGRDDANQQDTVYIGQATSRKNGEGVLLRVQEHTRDNHADYFNDVIVLTTQNNSFGPTEISYLENRFTQLANEANRFVVRNGNEPNSGNVTEEKQSELDEVVENTKTIIGTLGYRVFVPMINGDNSVDEEPIEAETVLTLKRNIKRSNREIIATCR
;
A
#
# COMPACT_ATOMS: atom_id res chain seq x y z
N MET A 1 13.89 -10.17 -7.91
CA MET A 1 12.80 -11.15 -7.74
C MET A 1 13.37 -12.54 -7.93
N PHE A 2 12.97 -13.51 -7.11
CA PHE A 2 13.42 -14.90 -7.16
C PHE A 2 12.21 -15.84 -7.08
N LEU A 3 11.97 -16.62 -8.13
CA LEU A 3 10.93 -17.65 -8.18
C LEU A 3 11.47 -18.88 -7.44
N MET A 4 10.83 -19.27 -6.35
CA MET A 4 11.40 -20.31 -5.48
C MET A 4 11.25 -21.73 -6.02
N ASP A 5 10.22 -21.93 -6.83
CA ASP A 5 9.88 -23.21 -7.46
C ASP A 5 9.98 -23.12 -9.00
N ASP A 6 10.67 -22.10 -9.54
CA ASP A 6 10.75 -21.76 -10.97
C ASP A 6 9.38 -21.48 -11.67
N GLU A 7 8.32 -21.29 -10.88
CA GLU A 7 6.97 -21.00 -11.35
C GLU A 7 6.52 -19.57 -11.00
N VAL A 8 5.92 -18.87 -11.97
CA VAL A 8 5.40 -17.50 -11.78
C VAL A 8 4.17 -17.43 -10.88
N THR A 9 3.42 -18.52 -10.76
CA THR A 9 2.25 -18.64 -9.88
C THR A 9 2.60 -19.12 -8.47
N GLY A 10 3.82 -19.62 -8.27
CA GLY A 10 4.27 -20.21 -7.02
C GLY A 10 4.72 -19.18 -5.97
N LYS A 11 5.65 -19.62 -5.11
CA LYS A 11 6.26 -18.80 -4.07
C LYS A 11 7.33 -17.89 -4.67
N ILE A 12 7.26 -16.60 -4.37
CA ILE A 12 8.19 -15.60 -4.90
C ILE A 12 8.84 -14.85 -3.74
N LYS A 13 10.17 -14.78 -3.73
CA LYS A 13 10.96 -13.92 -2.83
C LYS A 13 11.39 -12.65 -3.56
N CYS A 14 11.14 -11.50 -2.95
CA CYS A 14 11.51 -10.18 -3.46
C CYS A 14 12.40 -9.44 -2.46
N THR A 15 13.44 -8.82 -2.97
CA THR A 15 14.40 -7.97 -2.26
C THR A 15 14.84 -6.84 -3.20
N LEU A 16 15.35 -5.76 -2.65
CA LEU A 16 15.98 -4.65 -3.37
C LEU A 16 17.44 -4.56 -2.95
N SER A 17 18.27 -3.95 -3.80
CA SER A 17 19.67 -3.70 -3.48
C SER A 17 19.78 -2.74 -2.30
N ASN A 18 20.70 -3.03 -1.37
CA ASN A 18 20.97 -2.22 -0.16
C ASN A 18 19.76 -2.06 0.79
N TRP A 19 18.73 -2.91 0.67
CA TRP A 19 17.56 -2.91 1.53
C TRP A 19 17.48 -4.22 2.32
N THR A 20 17.29 -4.13 3.63
CA THR A 20 17.20 -5.31 4.51
C THR A 20 15.81 -5.95 4.50
N GLY A 21 14.80 -5.27 3.95
CA GLY A 21 13.46 -5.83 3.81
C GLY A 21 13.43 -7.00 2.84
N VAL A 22 12.57 -7.96 3.14
CA VAL A 22 12.30 -9.10 2.29
C VAL A 22 10.79 -9.33 2.24
N ILE A 23 10.30 -9.48 1.01
CA ILE A 23 8.89 -9.73 0.74
C ILE A 23 8.73 -11.11 0.15
N TYR A 24 7.73 -11.85 0.64
CA TYR A 24 7.34 -13.13 0.10
C TYR A 24 5.92 -13.06 -0.43
N LYS A 25 5.69 -13.45 -1.68
CA LYS A 25 4.36 -13.79 -2.20
C LYS A 25 4.18 -15.29 -2.10
N ILE A 26 3.09 -15.72 -1.48
CA ILE A 26 2.86 -17.11 -1.10
C ILE A 26 1.41 -17.47 -1.44
N PRO A 27 1.16 -18.39 -2.39
CA PRO A 27 -0.17 -18.97 -2.56
C PRO A 27 -0.63 -19.63 -1.26
N ARG A 28 -1.91 -19.47 -0.89
CA ARG A 28 -2.48 -20.03 0.35
C ARG A 28 -2.21 -21.54 0.48
N ILE A 29 -2.30 -22.26 -0.63
CA ILE A 29 -2.04 -23.71 -0.71
C ILE A 29 -0.58 -24.11 -0.41
N GLN A 30 0.37 -23.17 -0.54
CA GLN A 30 1.80 -23.38 -0.37
C GLN A 30 2.36 -22.78 0.93
N LEU A 31 1.49 -22.26 1.82
CA LEU A 31 1.91 -21.71 3.13
C LEU A 31 2.65 -22.74 4.00
N GLY A 32 2.32 -24.03 3.87
CA GLY A 32 2.98 -25.11 4.60
C GLY A 32 4.47 -25.26 4.27
N ASP A 33 4.86 -24.97 3.02
CA ASP A 33 6.21 -25.20 2.50
C ASP A 33 7.27 -24.29 3.14
N LEU A 34 6.83 -23.16 3.69
CA LEU A 34 7.72 -22.13 4.23
C LEU A 34 7.92 -22.23 5.74
N LYS A 35 7.37 -23.26 6.40
CA LYS A 35 7.42 -23.43 7.86
C LYS A 35 8.84 -23.54 8.43
N SER A 36 9.79 -24.07 7.66
CA SER A 36 11.18 -24.21 8.08
C SER A 36 12.02 -22.94 7.87
N ARG A 37 11.48 -21.91 7.19
CA ARG A 37 12.26 -20.71 6.89
C ARG A 37 12.44 -19.81 8.11
N PRO A 38 13.68 -19.38 8.42
CA PRO A 38 13.93 -18.47 9.53
C PRO A 38 13.15 -17.16 9.44
N GLU A 39 13.07 -16.54 8.26
CA GLU A 39 12.39 -15.25 8.08
C GLU A 39 10.88 -15.34 8.37
N MET A 40 10.27 -16.51 8.16
CA MET A 40 8.85 -16.75 8.43
C MET A 40 8.52 -16.83 9.93
N LYS A 41 9.54 -16.98 10.77
CA LYS A 41 9.44 -17.06 12.22
C LYS A 41 9.70 -15.72 12.92
N GLN A 42 10.01 -14.70 12.13
CA GLN A 42 10.32 -13.35 12.62
C GLN A 42 9.05 -12.50 12.75
N SER A 43 9.23 -11.32 13.34
CA SER A 43 8.22 -10.28 13.31
C SER A 43 8.03 -9.74 11.89
N GLY A 44 6.82 -9.35 11.55
CA GLY A 44 6.52 -8.78 10.24
C GLY A 44 5.07 -8.36 10.08
N VAL A 45 4.80 -7.82 8.90
CA VAL A 45 3.47 -7.45 8.43
C VAL A 45 3.07 -8.39 7.31
N TYR A 46 1.80 -8.77 7.24
CA TYR A 46 1.28 -9.64 6.19
C TYR A 46 -0.02 -9.06 5.60
N PHE A 47 -0.25 -9.41 4.35
CA PHE A 47 -1.40 -9.01 3.55
C PHE A 47 -2.10 -10.27 3.08
N LEU A 48 -3.36 -10.45 3.46
CA LEU A 48 -4.22 -11.53 2.96
C LEU A 48 -4.99 -10.96 1.77
N LEU A 49 -4.65 -11.39 0.56
CA LEU A 49 -5.17 -10.87 -0.70
C LEU A 49 -6.15 -11.87 -1.30
N GLY A 50 -7.33 -11.37 -1.64
CA GLY A 50 -8.44 -12.18 -2.08
C GLY A 50 -9.43 -11.42 -2.93
N ARG A 51 -10.53 -12.07 -3.25
CA ARG A 51 -11.65 -11.47 -3.96
C ARG A 51 -12.94 -11.88 -3.27
N ASP A 52 -13.86 -10.94 -3.13
CA ASP A 52 -15.21 -11.27 -2.66
C ASP A 52 -15.99 -11.97 -3.77
N ASP A 53 -16.48 -13.18 -3.52
CA ASP A 53 -17.26 -13.96 -4.50
C ASP A 53 -18.57 -13.27 -4.90
N ALA A 54 -19.21 -12.54 -3.97
CA ALA A 54 -20.50 -11.91 -4.21
C ALA A 54 -20.40 -10.70 -5.13
N ASN A 55 -19.39 -9.86 -4.91
CA ASN A 55 -19.25 -8.57 -5.60
C ASN A 55 -18.09 -8.52 -6.59
N GLN A 56 -17.29 -9.60 -6.69
CA GLN A 56 -16.10 -9.67 -7.54
C GLN A 56 -15.10 -8.52 -7.26
N GLN A 57 -15.09 -8.00 -6.03
CA GLN A 57 -14.24 -6.90 -5.60
C GLN A 57 -12.98 -7.44 -4.93
N ASP A 58 -11.83 -6.86 -5.27
CA ASP A 58 -10.57 -7.23 -4.63
C ASP A 58 -10.61 -6.83 -3.14
N THR A 59 -10.10 -7.70 -2.27
CA THR A 59 -10.12 -7.52 -0.82
C THR A 59 -8.73 -7.68 -0.24
N VAL A 60 -8.43 -6.93 0.81
CA VAL A 60 -7.18 -7.06 1.56
C VAL A 60 -7.46 -7.02 3.06
N TYR A 61 -6.79 -7.89 3.81
CA TYR A 61 -6.61 -7.73 5.26
C TYR A 61 -5.13 -7.53 5.53
N ILE A 62 -4.81 -6.55 6.36
CA ILE A 62 -3.43 -6.21 6.70
C ILE A 62 -3.25 -6.48 8.19
N GLY A 63 -2.32 -7.36 8.52
CA GLY A 63 -2.10 -7.77 9.89
C GLY A 63 -0.63 -7.77 10.24
N GLN A 64 -0.33 -7.70 11.53
CA GLN A 64 1.02 -7.86 12.04
C GLN A 64 1.20 -9.12 12.89
N ALA A 65 2.45 -9.50 13.10
CA ALA A 65 2.84 -10.56 14.03
C ALA A 65 4.21 -10.27 14.62
N THR A 66 4.37 -10.50 15.91
CA THR A 66 5.67 -10.53 16.59
C THR A 66 6.23 -11.96 16.61
N SER A 67 7.55 -12.09 16.68
CA SER A 67 8.18 -13.36 17.05
C SER A 67 7.74 -13.78 18.46
N ARG A 68 7.23 -15.01 18.60
CA ARG A 68 6.72 -15.58 19.85
C ARG A 68 7.80 -16.41 20.56
N LYS A 69 7.60 -16.66 21.86
CA LYS A 69 8.51 -17.50 22.69
C LYS A 69 8.68 -18.94 22.18
N ASN A 70 7.71 -19.45 21.43
CA ASN A 70 7.77 -20.78 20.81
C ASN A 70 8.62 -20.82 19.53
N GLY A 71 9.24 -19.70 19.15
CA GLY A 71 10.08 -19.61 17.95
C GLY A 71 9.30 -19.50 16.65
N GLU A 72 8.01 -19.19 16.71
CA GLU A 72 7.15 -18.93 15.54
C GLU A 72 6.82 -17.44 15.44
N GLY A 73 6.47 -16.96 14.25
CA GLY A 73 6.22 -15.55 13.99
C GLY A 73 5.12 -15.34 12.97
N VAL A 74 5.41 -14.53 11.96
CA VAL A 74 4.42 -14.08 10.96
C VAL A 74 3.69 -15.23 10.25
N LEU A 75 4.37 -16.31 9.89
CA LEU A 75 3.72 -17.42 9.19
C LEU A 75 2.69 -18.15 10.06
N LEU A 76 2.98 -18.35 11.35
CA LEU A 76 2.02 -18.98 12.25
C LEU A 76 0.74 -18.12 12.38
N ARG A 77 0.89 -16.79 12.45
CA ARG A 77 -0.26 -15.88 12.50
C ARG A 77 -1.11 -15.98 11.24
N VAL A 78 -0.48 -16.02 10.06
CA VAL A 78 -1.19 -16.25 8.78
C VAL A 78 -1.90 -17.61 8.77
N GLN A 79 -1.25 -18.66 9.27
CA GLN A 79 -1.86 -20.00 9.35
C GLN A 79 -3.05 -20.05 10.32
N GLU A 80 -3.04 -19.27 11.40
CA GLU A 80 -4.21 -19.14 12.27
C GLU A 80 -5.42 -18.60 11.49
N HIS A 81 -5.22 -17.63 10.60
CA HIS A 81 -6.28 -17.16 9.71
C HIS A 81 -6.77 -18.25 8.75
N THR A 82 -5.90 -19.09 8.19
CA THR A 82 -6.34 -20.16 7.28
C THR A 82 -7.31 -21.18 7.90
N ARG A 83 -7.35 -21.27 9.24
CA ARG A 83 -8.20 -22.19 10.01
C ARG A 83 -9.49 -21.54 10.49
N ASP A 84 -9.61 -20.22 10.36
CA ASP A 84 -10.81 -19.48 10.69
C ASP A 84 -11.75 -19.52 9.49
N ASN A 85 -12.97 -20.05 9.67
CA ASN A 85 -13.97 -20.18 8.61
C ASN A 85 -14.37 -18.81 8.01
N HIS A 86 -14.09 -17.71 8.71
CA HIS A 86 -14.36 -16.36 8.19
C HIS A 86 -13.28 -15.83 7.24
N ALA A 87 -12.16 -16.52 7.09
CA ALA A 87 -11.03 -16.09 6.28
C ALA A 87 -10.87 -16.84 4.96
N ASP A 88 -11.93 -17.50 4.47
CA ASP A 88 -11.86 -18.28 3.23
C ASP A 88 -11.71 -17.45 1.95
N TYR A 89 -11.77 -16.12 2.05
CA TYR A 89 -11.75 -15.19 0.91
C TYR A 89 -10.38 -14.98 0.25
N PHE A 90 -9.27 -15.29 0.92
CA PHE A 90 -7.93 -14.98 0.40
C PHE A 90 -7.27 -16.18 -0.31
N ASN A 91 -6.56 -15.86 -1.39
CA ASN A 91 -5.87 -16.82 -2.26
C ASN A 91 -4.36 -16.68 -2.18
N ASP A 92 -3.88 -15.45 -2.01
CA ASP A 92 -2.45 -15.13 -1.93
C ASP A 92 -2.16 -14.39 -0.63
N VAL A 93 -0.96 -14.63 -0.11
CA VAL A 93 -0.43 -13.92 1.06
C VAL A 93 0.83 -13.21 0.65
N ILE A 94 0.95 -11.94 1.02
CA ILE A 94 2.21 -11.22 1.00
C ILE A 94 2.73 -11.08 2.42
N VAL A 95 3.99 -11.41 2.66
CA VAL A 95 4.66 -11.22 3.96
C VAL A 95 5.82 -10.27 3.77
N LEU A 96 5.85 -9.19 4.55
CA LEU A 96 6.97 -8.28 4.72
C LEU A 96 7.66 -8.57 6.05
N THR A 97 8.95 -8.86 5.98
CA THR A 97 9.84 -8.96 7.15
C THR A 97 11.25 -8.48 6.75
N THR A 98 12.27 -8.82 7.52
CA THR A 98 13.65 -8.38 7.29
C THR A 98 14.59 -9.57 7.21
N GLN A 99 15.73 -9.40 6.54
CA GLN A 99 16.75 -10.43 6.44
C GLN A 99 17.50 -10.63 7.76
N ASN A 100 17.56 -9.58 8.59
CA ASN A 100 18.34 -9.51 9.82
C ASN A 100 17.47 -9.44 11.09
N ASN A 101 16.16 -9.73 11.00
CA ASN A 101 15.22 -9.71 12.13
C ASN A 101 15.19 -8.36 12.88
N SER A 102 15.24 -7.24 12.16
CA SER A 102 15.31 -5.91 12.76
C SER A 102 13.95 -5.30 13.13
N PHE A 103 12.83 -5.95 12.78
CA PHE A 103 11.50 -5.46 13.15
C PHE A 103 11.11 -5.85 14.57
N GLY A 104 10.89 -4.84 15.42
CA GLY A 104 10.27 -4.98 16.73
C GLY A 104 8.77 -4.61 16.69
N PRO A 105 8.09 -4.69 17.85
CA PRO A 105 6.65 -4.41 17.97
C PRO A 105 6.25 -3.00 17.50
N THR A 106 7.12 -2.01 17.73
CA THR A 106 6.86 -0.62 17.34
C THR A 106 6.87 -0.47 15.83
N GLU A 107 7.87 -1.04 15.14
CA GLU A 107 8.02 -0.97 13.69
C GLU A 107 6.84 -1.65 12.99
N ILE A 108 6.47 -2.86 13.41
CA ILE A 108 5.36 -3.58 12.77
C ILE A 108 4.01 -2.88 13.01
N SER A 109 3.82 -2.20 14.16
CA SER A 109 2.57 -1.49 14.43
C SER A 109 2.45 -0.24 13.54
N TYR A 110 3.53 0.51 13.40
CA TYR A 110 3.60 1.65 12.50
C TYR A 110 3.33 1.22 11.05
N LEU A 111 3.99 0.16 10.58
CA LEU A 111 3.81 -0.36 9.24
C LEU A 111 2.38 -0.87 8.99
N GLU A 112 1.79 -1.63 9.93
CA GLU A 112 0.41 -2.10 9.84
C GLU A 112 -0.58 -0.94 9.70
N ASN A 113 -0.46 0.08 10.55
CA ASN A 113 -1.29 1.29 10.47
C ASN A 113 -1.10 2.01 9.14
N ARG A 114 0.15 2.28 8.74
CA ARG A 114 0.46 3.04 7.53
C ARG A 114 -0.04 2.34 6.27
N PHE A 115 0.17 1.04 6.14
CA PHE A 115 -0.35 0.28 5.00
C PHE A 115 -1.88 0.20 5.00
N THR A 116 -2.52 0.12 6.17
CA THR A 116 -3.98 0.13 6.28
C THR A 116 -4.56 1.47 5.83
N GLN A 117 -3.95 2.58 6.23
CA GLN A 117 -4.34 3.92 5.78
C GLN A 117 -4.17 4.06 4.26
N LEU A 118 -3.00 3.70 3.71
CA LEU A 118 -2.74 3.77 2.28
C LEU A 118 -3.70 2.91 1.44
N ALA A 119 -4.08 1.73 1.92
CA ALA A 119 -5.04 0.88 1.23
C ALA A 119 -6.46 1.49 1.23
N ASN A 120 -6.87 2.11 2.35
CA ASN A 120 -8.14 2.83 2.43
C ASN A 120 -8.14 4.08 1.54
N GLU A 121 -7.06 4.86 1.54
CA GLU A 121 -6.89 6.06 0.72
C GLU A 121 -6.93 5.75 -0.78
N ALA A 122 -6.29 4.65 -1.21
CA ALA A 122 -6.32 4.20 -2.60
C ALA A 122 -7.74 3.74 -3.02
N ASN A 123 -8.56 3.32 -2.06
CA ASN A 123 -9.95 2.87 -2.22
C ASN A 123 -10.15 1.85 -3.35
N ARG A 124 -9.11 1.06 -3.65
CA ARG A 124 -9.14 0.07 -4.74
C ARG A 124 -9.55 -1.32 -4.26
N PHE A 125 -9.14 -1.66 -3.05
CA PHE A 125 -9.43 -2.94 -2.40
C PHE A 125 -10.35 -2.67 -1.21
N VAL A 126 -11.27 -3.60 -0.94
CA VAL A 126 -12.02 -3.58 0.32
C VAL A 126 -11.07 -3.98 1.44
N VAL A 127 -10.79 -3.05 2.34
CA VAL A 127 -9.99 -3.31 3.54
C VAL A 127 -10.87 -4.00 4.58
N ARG A 128 -10.52 -5.24 4.94
CA ARG A 128 -11.31 -6.11 5.84
C ARG A 128 -10.99 -5.90 7.33
N ASN A 129 -10.03 -5.04 7.67
CA ASN A 129 -9.67 -4.74 9.05
C ASN A 129 -10.89 -4.19 9.81
N GLY A 130 -11.26 -4.81 10.93
CA GLY A 130 -12.44 -4.39 11.71
C GLY A 130 -12.22 -3.14 12.56
N ASN A 131 -10.96 -2.72 12.73
CA ASN A 131 -10.55 -1.55 13.49
C ASN A 131 -9.35 -0.87 12.81
N GLU A 132 -9.15 0.41 13.11
CA GLU A 132 -7.92 1.11 12.74
C GLU A 132 -6.74 0.58 13.60
N PRO A 133 -5.64 0.12 12.98
CA PRO A 133 -4.47 -0.32 13.73
C PRO A 133 -3.83 0.82 14.50
N ASN A 134 -3.10 0.52 15.58
CA ASN A 134 -2.39 1.52 16.36
C ASN A 134 -1.26 2.14 15.52
N SER A 135 -1.17 3.48 15.46
CA SER A 135 -0.12 4.21 14.73
C SER A 135 1.31 3.88 15.21
N GLY A 136 1.44 3.30 16.40
CA GLY A 136 2.72 3.18 17.08
C GLY A 136 3.24 4.55 17.52
N ASN A 137 4.34 4.55 18.27
CA ASN A 137 5.05 5.77 18.64
C ASN A 137 6.52 5.60 18.24
N VAL A 138 6.94 6.34 17.22
CA VAL A 138 8.28 6.29 16.62
C VAL A 138 8.91 7.68 16.67
N THR A 139 10.24 7.74 16.78
CA THR A 139 10.96 9.01 16.61
C THR A 139 10.92 9.43 15.14
N GLU A 140 11.24 10.70 14.86
CA GLU A 140 11.29 11.22 13.49
C GLU A 140 12.26 10.44 12.60
N GLU A 141 13.44 10.10 13.12
CA GLU A 141 14.46 9.33 12.40
C GLU A 141 13.94 7.92 12.06
N LYS A 142 13.29 7.26 13.03
CA LYS A 142 12.70 5.94 12.82
C LYS A 142 11.54 5.99 11.84
N GLN A 143 10.73 7.05 11.89
CA GLN A 143 9.64 7.24 10.95
C GLN A 143 10.17 7.33 9.51
N SER A 144 11.20 8.14 9.28
CA SER A 144 11.85 8.29 7.97
C SER A 144 12.35 6.95 7.42
N GLU A 145 12.99 6.13 8.27
CA GLU A 145 13.41 4.76 7.89
C GLU A 145 12.22 3.86 7.52
N LEU A 146 11.12 3.93 8.26
CA LEU A 146 9.93 3.10 8.02
C LEU A 146 9.14 3.57 6.80
N ASP A 147 9.12 4.87 6.51
CA ASP A 147 8.52 5.41 5.29
C ASP A 147 9.27 4.90 4.04
N GLU A 148 10.60 4.77 4.10
CA GLU A 148 11.36 4.11 3.02
C GLU A 148 10.97 2.64 2.85
N VAL A 149 10.77 1.91 3.96
CA VAL A 149 10.26 0.53 3.92
C VAL A 149 8.88 0.46 3.27
N VAL A 150 8.01 1.44 3.54
CA VAL A 150 6.67 1.53 2.95
C VAL A 150 6.76 1.73 1.44
N GLU A 151 7.56 2.67 0.95
CA GLU A 151 7.71 2.93 -0.49
C GLU A 151 8.32 1.75 -1.26
N ASN A 152 9.34 1.11 -0.68
CA ASN A 152 9.93 -0.12 -1.24
C ASN A 152 8.89 -1.26 -1.30
N THR A 153 8.08 -1.39 -0.25
CA THR A 153 7.02 -2.40 -0.19
C THR A 153 5.93 -2.14 -1.23
N LYS A 154 5.46 -0.89 -1.36
CA LYS A 154 4.48 -0.50 -2.39
C LYS A 154 4.97 -0.85 -3.80
N THR A 155 6.23 -0.52 -4.09
CA THR A 155 6.86 -0.79 -5.39
C THR A 155 6.88 -2.28 -5.71
N ILE A 156 7.29 -3.11 -4.75
CA ILE A 156 7.37 -4.56 -4.93
C ILE A 156 5.97 -5.17 -5.07
N ILE A 157 5.03 -4.80 -4.21
CA ILE A 157 3.65 -5.31 -4.25
C ILE A 157 2.97 -4.93 -5.58
N GLY A 158 3.18 -3.71 -6.06
CA GLY A 158 2.73 -3.28 -7.38
C GLY A 158 3.37 -4.09 -8.52
N THR A 159 4.67 -4.38 -8.43
CA THR A 159 5.40 -5.21 -9.42
C THR A 159 4.90 -6.66 -9.44
N LEU A 160 4.45 -7.17 -8.29
CA LEU A 160 3.80 -8.49 -8.18
C LEU A 160 2.37 -8.51 -8.73
N GLY A 161 1.86 -7.38 -9.23
CA GLY A 161 0.54 -7.26 -9.84
C GLY A 161 -0.58 -6.79 -8.89
N TYR A 162 -0.28 -6.55 -7.62
CA TYR A 162 -1.26 -6.12 -6.63
C TYR A 162 -1.27 -4.60 -6.51
N ARG A 163 -2.35 -3.97 -6.97
CA ARG A 163 -2.49 -2.51 -7.01
C ARG A 163 -3.14 -1.94 -5.75
N VAL A 164 -2.91 -2.57 -4.59
CA VAL A 164 -3.58 -2.25 -3.32
C VAL A 164 -3.37 -0.80 -2.87
N PHE A 165 -2.22 -0.21 -3.18
CA PHE A 165 -1.88 1.17 -2.82
C PHE A 165 -1.91 2.14 -4.01
N VAL A 166 -2.44 1.71 -5.16
CA VAL A 166 -2.55 2.54 -6.36
C VAL A 166 -3.98 3.04 -6.45
N PRO A 167 -4.23 4.36 -6.32
CA PRO A 167 -5.57 4.91 -6.41
C PRO A 167 -6.30 4.48 -7.68
N MET A 168 -7.61 4.35 -7.60
CA MET A 168 -8.41 4.32 -8.82
C MET A 168 -8.31 5.69 -9.49
N ILE A 169 -7.86 5.72 -10.75
CA ILE A 169 -8.01 6.92 -11.57
C ILE A 169 -9.51 7.03 -11.81
N ASN A 170 -10.18 7.81 -10.97
CA ASN A 170 -11.52 8.28 -11.28
C ASN A 170 -11.36 9.11 -12.55
N GLY A 171 -12.22 8.91 -13.54
CA GLY A 171 -12.32 9.76 -14.72
C GLY A 171 -12.76 11.20 -14.42
N ASP A 172 -12.51 11.70 -13.20
CA ASP A 172 -12.51 13.12 -12.91
C ASP A 172 -11.11 13.62 -13.25
N ASN A 173 -10.98 14.08 -14.49
CA ASN A 173 -10.05 15.15 -14.80
C ASN A 173 -10.51 16.40 -14.01
N SER A 174 -10.24 16.45 -12.71
CA SER A 174 -9.73 17.69 -12.13
C SER A 174 -8.23 17.71 -12.41
N VAL A 175 -7.89 17.75 -13.71
CA VAL A 175 -6.70 18.47 -14.11
C VAL A 175 -6.99 19.87 -13.58
N ASP A 176 -6.21 20.34 -12.61
CA ASP A 176 -6.02 21.76 -12.47
C ASP A 176 -5.55 22.21 -13.85
N GLU A 177 -6.49 22.65 -14.68
CA GLU A 177 -6.20 23.28 -15.95
C GLU A 177 -5.31 24.46 -15.59
N GLU A 178 -3.99 24.29 -15.72
CA GLU A 178 -3.16 25.44 -16.03
C GLU A 178 -3.86 26.15 -17.19
N PRO A 179 -4.25 27.43 -17.03
CA PRO A 179 -5.00 28.09 -18.06
C PRO A 179 -4.15 28.05 -19.32
N ILE A 180 -4.67 27.37 -20.34
CA ILE A 180 -4.23 27.52 -21.73
C ILE A 180 -4.04 29.02 -21.94
N GLU A 181 -2.84 29.45 -22.34
CA GLU A 181 -2.50 30.86 -22.61
C GLU A 181 -3.60 31.50 -23.47
N ALA A 182 -4.59 32.10 -22.82
CA ALA A 182 -5.51 32.99 -23.47
C ALA A 182 -4.67 34.22 -23.82
N GLU A 183 -4.52 34.49 -25.12
CA GLU A 183 -3.97 35.75 -25.64
C GLU A 183 -4.48 36.88 -24.74
N THR A 184 -3.54 37.52 -24.03
CA THR A 184 -3.87 38.43 -22.94
C THR A 184 -4.36 39.74 -23.54
N VAL A 185 -5.65 39.80 -23.91
CA VAL A 185 -6.25 41.00 -24.47
C VAL A 185 -6.51 41.99 -23.34
N LEU A 186 -5.61 42.96 -23.19
CA LEU A 186 -5.73 44.01 -22.19
C LEU A 186 -6.78 45.02 -22.62
N THR A 187 -7.79 45.22 -21.78
CA THR A 187 -8.89 46.16 -22.05
C THR A 187 -8.88 47.30 -21.04
N LEU A 188 -8.91 48.54 -21.54
CA LEU A 188 -8.98 49.74 -20.71
C LEU A 188 -10.34 50.43 -20.93
N LYS A 189 -11.10 50.58 -19.84
CA LYS A 189 -12.41 51.23 -19.85
C LYS A 189 -12.34 52.59 -19.16
N ARG A 190 -12.91 53.63 -19.80
CA ARG A 190 -13.03 54.95 -19.20
C ARG A 190 -14.46 55.49 -19.36
N ASN A 191 -15.05 55.88 -18.22
CA ASN A 191 -16.35 56.52 -18.18
C ASN A 191 -16.22 58.05 -18.04
N ILE A 192 -16.79 58.78 -19.00
CA ILE A 192 -16.78 60.24 -19.00
C ILE A 192 -18.11 60.75 -18.43
N LYS A 193 -18.08 61.13 -17.14
CA LYS A 193 -19.27 61.57 -16.38
C LYS A 193 -20.03 62.75 -16.98
N ARG A 194 -19.39 63.60 -17.80
CA ARG A 194 -20.04 64.77 -18.42
C ARG A 194 -20.88 64.45 -19.66
N SER A 195 -20.58 63.37 -20.38
CA SER A 195 -21.30 62.99 -21.61
C SER A 195 -22.03 61.65 -21.49
N ASN A 196 -21.93 60.99 -20.33
CA ASN A 196 -22.47 59.66 -20.04
C ASN A 196 -22.11 58.62 -21.13
N ARG A 197 -20.89 58.71 -21.66
CA ARG A 197 -20.36 57.79 -22.67
C ARG A 197 -19.25 56.95 -22.05
N GLU A 198 -19.27 55.66 -22.38
CA GLU A 198 -18.24 54.70 -22.04
C GLU A 198 -17.36 54.45 -23.27
N ILE A 199 -16.04 54.54 -23.09
CA ILE A 199 -15.07 54.22 -24.14
C ILE A 199 -14.29 52.99 -23.69
N ILE A 200 -14.22 51.99 -24.57
CA ILE A 200 -13.52 50.73 -24.35
C ILE A 200 -12.46 50.59 -25.44
N ALA A 201 -11.20 50.45 -25.03
CA ALA A 201 -10.08 50.16 -25.91
C ALA A 201 -9.49 48.79 -25.55
N THR A 202 -9.29 47.95 -26.55
CA THR A 202 -8.73 46.59 -26.42
C THR A 202 -7.41 46.53 -27.18
N CYS A 203 -6.34 46.11 -26.53
CA CYS A 203 -5.06 45.77 -27.17
C CYS A 203 -4.91 44.25 -27.15
N ARG A 204 -4.63 43.67 -28.31
CA ARG A 204 -4.16 42.29 -28.42
C ARG A 204 -2.65 42.26 -28.26
#